data_AF-A6LEI0-F1
#
_entry.id   AF-A6LEI0-F1
#
_cell.length_a   1.000
_cell.length_b   1.000
_cell.length_c   1.000
_cell.angle_alpha   90.00
_cell.angle_beta   90.00
_cell.angle_gamma   90.00
#
_symmetry.space_group_name_H-M   'P 1'
#
loop_
_entity.id
_entity.type
_entity.pdbx_description
1 polymer ?
#
loop_
_entity_poly.entity_id
_entity_poly.type
_entity_poly.pdbx_seq_one_letter_code
_entity_poly.pdbx_strand_id
1 'polypeptide(L)'
;MSKLHIKKGDIVFVNAGEDKGKTGRVLQVLVKDNRAIVEGINVVSKHTKPNAKNPQGGIEKKEAPIHLSNLNVVDPKSGKATRIGRKLNEKGALVRYSKKSGEEIK
;
A
#
# COMPACT_ATOMS: atom_id res chain seq x y z
N MET A 1 -2.52 -19.32 -1.88
CA MET A 1 -2.16 -17.88 -1.81
C MET A 1 -2.63 -17.32 -0.48
N SER A 2 -1.77 -16.59 0.25
CA SER A 2 -2.17 -15.87 1.46
C SER A 2 -3.21 -14.81 1.11
N LYS A 3 -4.28 -14.74 1.90
CA LYS A 3 -5.37 -13.79 1.68
C LYS A 3 -4.95 -12.42 2.21
N LEU A 4 -4.51 -11.54 1.33
CA LEU A 4 -4.06 -10.20 1.71
C LEU A 4 -5.22 -9.26 2.02
N HIS A 5 -4.99 -8.33 2.94
CA HIS A 5 -5.98 -7.30 3.29
C HIS A 5 -5.97 -6.11 2.31
N ILE A 6 -4.83 -5.82 1.69
CA ILE A 6 -4.60 -4.67 0.82
C ILE A 6 -4.57 -5.12 -0.64
N LYS A 7 -5.09 -4.28 -1.54
CA LYS A 7 -5.05 -4.41 -2.99
C LYS A 7 -4.28 -3.24 -3.61
N LYS A 8 -3.87 -3.42 -4.88
CA LYS A 8 -3.34 -2.33 -5.70
C LYS A 8 -4.40 -1.23 -5.83
N GLY A 9 -3.98 0.03 -5.65
CA GLY A 9 -4.87 1.20 -5.71
C GLY A 9 -5.45 1.64 -4.37
N ASP A 10 -5.37 0.81 -3.32
CA ASP A 10 -5.81 1.21 -1.98
C ASP A 10 -4.96 2.39 -1.48
N ILE A 11 -5.61 3.32 -0.76
CA ILE A 11 -4.91 4.34 0.03
C ILE A 11 -4.60 3.73 1.39
N VAL A 12 -3.32 3.73 1.75
CA VAL A 12 -2.84 3.12 2.98
C VAL A 12 -2.15 4.14 3.87
N PHE A 13 -2.17 3.86 5.17
CA PHE A 13 -1.50 4.59 6.23
C PHE A 13 -0.42 3.70 6.84
N VAL A 14 0.76 4.26 7.05
CA VAL A 14 1.90 3.56 7.65
C VAL A 14 1.80 3.61 9.18
N ASN A 15 1.58 2.47 9.82
CA ASN A 15 1.47 2.35 11.28
C ASN A 15 2.84 2.33 11.97
N ALA A 16 3.85 1.75 11.32
CA ALA A 16 5.16 1.47 11.89
C ALA A 16 6.25 1.55 10.82
N GLY A 17 7.45 1.91 11.24
CA GLY A 17 8.61 2.16 10.38
C GLY A 17 9.01 3.65 10.38
N GLU A 18 10.01 3.98 9.58
CA GLU A 18 10.54 5.35 9.44
C GLU A 18 9.48 6.32 8.91
N ASP A 19 8.65 5.86 7.97
CA ASP A 19 7.56 6.65 7.37
C ASP A 19 6.24 6.61 8.17
N LYS A 20 6.29 6.30 9.46
CA LYS A 20 5.08 6.25 10.31
C LYS A 20 4.31 7.57 10.24
N GLY A 21 3.00 7.49 10.03
CA GLY A 21 2.13 8.67 9.93
C GLY A 21 1.86 9.13 8.50
N LYS A 22 2.65 8.67 7.52
CA LYS A 22 2.42 9.00 6.11
C LYS A 22 1.29 8.16 5.51
N THR A 23 0.61 8.76 4.55
CA THR A 23 -0.36 8.08 3.69
C THR A 23 0.18 8.00 2.26
N GLY A 24 -0.24 6.98 1.53
CA GLY A 24 0.15 6.82 0.13
C GLY A 24 -0.71 5.80 -0.60
N ARG A 25 -0.62 5.80 -1.93
CA ARG A 25 -1.33 4.84 -2.79
C ARG A 25 -0.47 3.61 -3.03
N VAL A 26 -1.09 2.43 -2.95
CA VAL A 26 -0.40 1.17 -3.25
C VAL A 26 -0.20 1.00 -4.76
N LEU A 27 1.04 1.06 -5.21
CA LEU A 27 1.43 0.90 -6.62
C LEU A 27 1.46 -0.56 -7.03
N GLN A 28 2.03 -1.41 -6.19
CA GLN A 28 2.20 -2.84 -6.46
C GLN A 28 2.19 -3.64 -5.16
N VAL A 29 1.61 -4.84 -5.20
CA VAL A 29 1.63 -5.80 -4.08
C VAL A 29 2.46 -7.01 -4.49
N LEU A 30 3.51 -7.29 -3.74
CA LEU A 30 4.37 -8.45 -3.88
C LEU A 30 3.81 -9.59 -3.01
N VAL A 31 2.93 -10.39 -3.61
CA VAL A 31 2.17 -11.44 -2.89
C VAL A 31 3.07 -12.51 -2.28
N LYS A 32 4.18 -12.85 -2.97
CA LYS A 32 5.13 -13.88 -2.49
C LYS A 32 5.84 -13.47 -1.19
N ASP A 33 6.18 -12.19 -1.07
CA ASP A 33 7.01 -11.67 0.04
C ASP A 33 6.17 -10.98 1.13
N ASN A 34 4.83 -10.94 0.97
CA ASN A 34 3.91 -10.17 1.82
C ASN A 34 4.32 -8.68 1.95
N ARG A 35 4.78 -8.07 0.85
CA ARG A 35 5.16 -6.65 0.82
C ARG A 35 4.33 -5.87 -0.20
N ALA A 36 4.28 -4.56 -0.05
CA ALA A 36 3.70 -3.63 -1.02
C ALA A 36 4.65 -2.46 -1.28
N ILE A 37 4.63 -1.95 -2.50
CA ILE A 37 5.27 -0.70 -2.88
C ILE A 37 4.19 0.38 -2.81
N VAL A 38 4.44 1.40 -2.00
CA VAL A 38 3.51 2.51 -1.76
C VAL A 38 4.19 3.79 -2.22
N GLU A 39 3.46 4.62 -2.95
CA GLU A 39 3.92 5.90 -3.45
C GLU A 39 4.43 6.80 -2.31
N GLY A 40 5.64 7.34 -2.47
CA GLY A 40 6.25 8.29 -1.53
C GLY A 40 6.68 7.71 -0.17
N ILE A 41 6.59 6.39 0.01
CA ILE A 41 6.98 5.70 1.24
C ILE A 41 8.20 4.81 0.96
N ASN A 42 9.13 4.77 1.93
CA ASN A 42 10.35 3.99 1.91
C ASN A 42 11.21 4.28 0.67
N VAL A 43 11.47 5.56 0.43
CA VAL A 43 12.26 6.02 -0.73
C VAL A 43 13.74 5.77 -0.47
N VAL A 44 14.35 4.91 -1.28
CA VAL A 44 15.77 4.57 -1.19
C VAL A 44 16.54 5.18 -2.35
N SER A 45 17.75 5.66 -2.06
CA SER A 45 18.70 6.12 -3.07
C SER A 45 19.47 4.93 -3.65
N LYS A 46 19.28 4.65 -4.93
CA LYS A 46 19.98 3.60 -5.66
C LYS A 46 20.93 4.20 -6.69
N HIS A 47 22.20 3.86 -6.57
CA HIS A 47 23.20 4.22 -7.57
C HIS A 47 23.02 3.31 -8.80
N THR A 48 22.77 3.92 -9.95
CA THR A 48 22.66 3.20 -11.23
C THR A 48 23.88 3.51 -12.09
N LYS A 49 24.48 2.44 -12.63
CA LYS A 49 25.54 2.57 -13.64
C LYS A 49 24.93 3.16 -14.92
N PRO A 50 25.71 3.92 -15.71
CA PRO A 50 25.31 4.38 -17.02
C PRO A 50 24.65 3.27 -17.85
N ASN A 51 23.48 3.56 -18.40
CA ASN A 51 22.77 2.67 -19.32
C ASN A 51 22.16 3.50 -20.47
N ALA A 52 21.61 2.84 -21.50
CA ALA A 52 21.07 3.53 -22.67
C ALA A 52 19.97 4.57 -22.35
N LYS A 53 19.26 4.43 -21.22
CA LYS A 53 18.22 5.38 -20.78
C LYS A 53 18.77 6.50 -19.89
N ASN A 54 19.89 6.27 -19.21
CA ASN A 54 20.56 7.24 -18.35
C ASN A 54 22.08 7.18 -18.57
N PRO A 55 22.60 7.86 -19.62
CA PRO A 55 23.99 7.75 -20.03
C PRO A 55 24.98 8.36 -19.03
N GLN A 56 24.54 9.27 -18.16
CA GLN A 56 25.39 9.82 -17.10
C GLN A 56 25.48 8.90 -15.88
N GLY A 57 24.61 7.89 -15.79
CA GLY A 57 24.33 7.21 -14.52
C GLY A 57 23.80 8.22 -13.48
N GLY A 58 23.71 7.78 -12.22
CA GLY A 58 23.40 8.70 -11.13
C GLY A 58 22.74 8.03 -9.95
N ILE A 59 22.24 8.88 -9.06
CA ILE A 59 21.48 8.46 -7.88
C ILE A 59 19.99 8.54 -8.23
N GLU A 60 19.37 7.39 -8.46
CA GLU A 60 17.93 7.27 -8.65
C GLU A 60 17.24 7.08 -7.30
N LYS A 61 16.23 7.91 -7.01
CA LYS A 61 15.35 7.69 -5.87
C LYS A 61 14.23 6.75 -6.29
N LYS A 62 14.07 5.63 -5.58
CA LYS A 62 13.04 4.62 -5.87
C LYS A 62 12.30 4.21 -4.61
N GLU A 63 11.01 3.96 -4.71
CA GLU A 63 10.20 3.41 -3.64
C GLU A 63 10.55 1.93 -3.41
N ALA A 64 10.88 1.61 -2.16
CA ALA A 64 11.20 0.27 -1.72
C ALA A 64 9.96 -0.41 -1.08
N PRO A 65 9.88 -1.75 -1.15
CA PRO A 65 8.73 -2.47 -0.63
C PRO A 65 8.68 -2.44 0.91
N ILE A 66 7.50 -2.18 1.46
CA ILE A 66 7.18 -2.22 2.89
C ILE A 66 6.31 -3.45 3.22
N HIS A 67 6.48 -4.02 4.40
CA HIS A 67 5.72 -5.20 4.83
C HIS A 67 4.24 -4.86 5.07
N LEU A 68 3.34 -5.74 4.63
CA LEU A 68 1.88 -5.51 4.66
C LEU A 68 1.31 -5.34 6.07
N SER A 69 1.96 -5.87 7.11
CA SER A 69 1.53 -5.68 8.52
C SER A 69 1.66 -4.23 8.99
N ASN A 70 2.56 -3.46 8.38
CA ASN A 70 2.83 -2.09 8.76
C ASN A 70 1.89 -1.10 8.05
N LEU A 71 1.01 -1.60 7.19
CA LEU A 71 0.06 -0.82 6.42
C LEU A 71 -1.37 -1.12 6.87
N ASN A 72 -2.14 -0.06 7.10
CA ASN A 72 -3.60 -0.12 7.24
C ASN A 72 -4.26 0.63 6.10
N VAL A 73 -5.45 0.19 5.66
CA VAL A 73 -6.21 0.95 4.67
C VAL A 73 -6.84 2.18 5.34
N VAL A 74 -6.76 3.30 4.67
CA VAL A 74 -7.43 4.54 5.06
C VAL A 74 -8.89 4.41 4.73
N ASP A 75 -9.74 4.68 5.71
CA ASP A 75 -11.18 4.71 5.51
C ASP A 75 -11.58 5.93 4.68
N PRO A 76 -12.32 5.74 3.57
CA PRO A 76 -12.67 6.83 2.65
C PRO A 76 -13.43 7.98 3.32
N LYS A 77 -14.26 7.70 4.34
CA LYS A 77 -15.04 8.73 5.06
C LYS A 77 -14.29 9.40 6.20
N SER A 78 -13.64 8.62 7.08
CA SER A 78 -13.01 9.22 8.26
C SER A 78 -11.57 9.71 8.02
N GLY A 79 -10.93 9.30 6.93
CA GLY A 79 -9.50 9.57 6.68
C GLY A 79 -8.56 8.89 7.69
N LYS A 80 -9.10 8.07 8.61
CA LYS A 80 -8.33 7.38 9.65
C LYS A 80 -7.94 5.99 9.17
N ALA A 81 -6.83 5.48 9.69
CA ALA A 81 -6.44 4.09 9.48
C ALA A 81 -7.49 3.12 10.06
N THR A 82 -7.89 2.11 9.29
CA THR A 82 -8.91 1.12 9.70
C THR A 82 -8.51 -0.31 9.40
N ARG A 83 -9.12 -1.23 10.15
CA ARG A 83 -9.06 -2.67 9.86
C ARG A 83 -10.19 -3.03 8.91
N ILE A 84 -9.91 -3.96 8.01
CA ILE A 84 -10.85 -4.40 6.98
C ILE A 84 -11.68 -5.58 7.49
N GLY A 85 -12.99 -5.51 7.30
CA GLY A 85 -13.92 -6.62 7.39
C GLY A 85 -14.38 -7.07 6.00
N ARG A 86 -15.11 -8.19 5.94
CA ARG A 86 -15.79 -8.64 4.72
C ARG A 86 -17.25 -8.89 5.04
N LYS A 87 -18.17 -8.37 4.22
CA LYS A 87 -19.62 -8.56 4.33
C LYS A 87 -20.19 -8.98 2.98
N LEU A 88 -21.29 -9.70 2.97
CA LEU A 88 -22.07 -9.94 1.75
C LEU A 88 -22.82 -8.65 1.43
N ASN A 89 -22.75 -8.20 0.17
CA ASN A 89 -23.62 -7.13 -0.32
C ASN A 89 -24.98 -7.72 -0.76
N GLU A 90 -25.92 -6.85 -1.13
CA GLU A 90 -27.26 -7.23 -1.62
C GLU A 90 -27.22 -8.16 -2.85
N LYS A 91 -26.11 -8.16 -3.59
CA LYS A 91 -25.88 -9.03 -4.76
C LYS A 91 -25.24 -10.38 -4.41
N GLY A 92 -25.06 -10.69 -3.13
CA GLY A 92 -24.41 -11.92 -2.67
C GLY A 92 -22.89 -11.96 -2.86
N ALA A 93 -22.25 -10.84 -3.22
CA ALA A 93 -20.80 -10.74 -3.38
C ALA A 93 -20.12 -10.29 -2.08
N LEU A 94 -18.97 -10.90 -1.76
CA LEU A 94 -18.16 -10.53 -0.59
C LEU A 94 -17.40 -9.23 -0.85
N VAL A 95 -17.83 -8.15 -0.22
CA VAL A 95 -17.22 -6.82 -0.31
C VAL A 95 -16.37 -6.52 0.93
N ARG A 96 -15.31 -5.73 0.73
CA ARG A 96 -14.47 -5.25 1.84
C ARG A 96 -15.14 -4.04 2.47
N TYR A 97 -15.18 -3.97 3.79
CA TYR A 97 -15.69 -2.80 4.49
C TYR A 97 -14.73 -2.33 5.59
N SER A 98 -14.73 -1.03 5.87
CA SER A 98 -14.01 -0.45 7.00
C SER A 98 -14.71 -0.82 8.31
N LYS A 99 -14.01 -1.45 9.26
CA LYS A 99 -14.60 -1.77 10.57
C LYS A 99 -14.95 -0.56 11.43
N LYS A 100 -14.43 0.64 11.10
CA LYS A 100 -14.76 1.86 11.87
C LYS A 100 -16.00 2.57 11.34
N SER A 101 -16.14 2.68 10.01
CA SER A 101 -17.25 3.43 9.37
C SER A 101 -18.36 2.52 8.84
N GLY A 102 -18.10 1.22 8.66
CA GLY A 102 -19.01 0.28 7.99
C GLY A 102 -19.04 0.42 6.46
N GLU A 103 -18.30 1.40 5.92
CA GLU A 103 -18.33 1.77 4.51
C GLU A 103 -17.52 0.81 3.64
N GLU A 104 -17.95 0.65 2.40
CA GLU A 104 -17.34 -0.29 1.45
C GLU A 104 -16.05 0.28 0.85
N ILE A 105 -14.97 -0.50 0.94
CA ILE A 105 -13.66 -0.17 0.35
C ILE A 105 -13.57 -0.88 -1.00
N LYS A 106 -13.64 -0.10 -2.08
CA LYS A 106 -13.44 -0.58 -3.45
C LYS A 106 -11.96 -0.83 -3.70
#